data_AF-A0AAW6P1S0-F1
#
_entry.id   AF-A0AAW6P1S0-F1
#
_cell.length_a   1.000
_cell.length_b   1.000
_cell.length_c   1.000
_cell.angle_alpha   90.00
_cell.angle_beta   90.00
_cell.angle_gamma   90.00
#
_symmetry.space_group_name_H-M   'P 1'
#
loop_
_entity.id
_entity.type
_entity.pdbx_description
1 polymer ?
#
loop_
_entity_poly.entity_id
_entity_poly.type
_entity_poly.pdbx_seq_one_letter_code
_entity_poly.pdbx_strand_id
1 'polypeptide(L)' 'MIVTLAHLRSIPGYGPKPGFCASGSRAFFKRHGLDWDAFRRQGIEAEKLAGTGDALALALVDWANKVESGE' A
#
# COMPACT_ATOMS: atom_id res chain seq x y z
N MET A 1 -6.01 7.45 8.69
CA MET A 1 -6.59 6.25 8.05
C MET A 1 -5.56 5.12 8.03
N ILE A 2 -6.01 3.86 8.02
CA ILE A 2 -5.13 2.69 7.97
C ILE A 2 -5.16 2.10 6.56
N VAL A 3 -3.98 2.04 5.93
CA VAL A 3 -3.80 1.33 4.67
C VAL A 3 -3.59 -0.15 4.99
N THR A 4 -4.40 -1.02 4.40
CA THR A 4 -4.32 -2.47 4.64
C THR A 4 -3.94 -3.21 3.36
N LEU A 5 -3.69 -4.52 3.51
CA LEU A 5 -3.44 -5.42 2.38
C LEU A 5 -4.58 -5.42 1.35
N ALA A 6 -5.83 -5.18 1.78
CA ALA A 6 -6.97 -5.11 0.88
C ALA A 6 -6.81 -3.97 -0.13
N HIS A 7 -6.46 -2.77 0.34
CA HIS A 7 -6.19 -1.62 -0.53
C HIS A 7 -5.04 -1.91 -1.51
N LEU A 8 -3.98 -2.53 -1.03
CA LEU A 8 -2.81 -2.88 -1.85
C LEU A 8 -3.11 -3.92 -2.92
N ARG A 9 -4.06 -4.83 -2.68
CA ARG A 9 -4.51 -5.82 -3.66
C ARG A 9 -5.55 -5.28 -4.64
N SER A 10 -6.29 -4.25 -4.27
CA SER A 10 -7.30 -3.63 -5.14
C SER A 10 -6.75 -2.49 -6.00
N ILE A 11 -5.56 -1.94 -5.70
CA ILE A 11 -5.01 -0.79 -6.43
C ILE A 11 -4.80 -1.11 -7.92
N PRO A 12 -5.41 -0.36 -8.85
CA PRO A 12 -5.19 -0.53 -10.28
C PRO A 12 -3.84 0.09 -10.72
N GLY A 13 -3.27 -0.39 -11.82
CA GLY A 13 -2.17 0.29 -12.54
C GLY A 13 -0.73 -0.11 -12.20
N TYR A 14 -0.49 -0.98 -11.21
CA TYR A 14 0.87 -1.41 -10.82
C TYR A 14 1.31 -2.78 -11.35
N GLY A 15 0.55 -3.37 -12.29
CA GLY A 15 0.89 -4.63 -12.93
C GLY A 15 -0.04 -4.96 -14.09
N PRO A 16 0.23 -6.08 -14.81
CA PRO A 16 -0.65 -6.57 -15.89
C PRO A 16 -2.00 -7.09 -15.37
N LYS A 17 -2.13 -7.28 -14.05
CA LYS A 17 -3.40 -7.46 -13.34
C LYS A 17 -3.56 -6.32 -12.32
N PRO A 18 -4.79 -5.87 -12.02
CA PRO A 18 -5.03 -4.98 -10.90
C PRO A 18 -4.50 -5.62 -9.61
N GLY A 19 -3.84 -4.82 -8.78
CA GLY A 19 -3.22 -5.25 -7.53
C GLY A 19 -1.69 -5.37 -7.57
N PHE A 20 -1.06 -4.93 -6.49
CA PHE A 20 0.38 -5.11 -6.31
C PHE A 20 0.67 -6.55 -5.85
N CYS A 21 1.62 -7.24 -6.51
CA CYS A 21 1.99 -8.60 -6.10
C CYS A 21 2.69 -8.60 -4.73
N ALA A 22 2.37 -9.60 -3.90
CA ALA A 22 2.93 -9.68 -2.54
C ALA A 22 4.47 -9.71 -2.50
N SER A 23 5.10 -10.29 -3.52
CA SER A 23 6.56 -10.30 -3.68
C SER A 23 7.13 -8.90 -3.92
N GLY A 24 6.50 -8.12 -4.79
CA GLY A 24 6.90 -6.74 -5.06
C GLY A 24 6.70 -5.87 -3.83
N SER A 25 5.56 -6.01 -3.14
CA SER A 25 5.30 -5.25 -1.91
C SER A 25 6.33 -5.58 -0.85
N ARG A 26 6.66 -6.86 -0.65
CA ARG A 26 7.68 -7.26 0.31
C ARG A 26 9.05 -6.65 -0.02
N ALA A 27 9.42 -6.59 -1.30
CA ALA A 27 10.67 -5.94 -1.75
C ALA A 27 10.65 -4.43 -1.49
N PHE A 28 9.53 -3.76 -1.80
CA PHE A 28 9.30 -2.35 -1.49
C PHE A 28 9.43 -2.07 0.01
N PHE A 29 8.63 -2.74 0.83
CA PHE A 29 8.65 -2.58 2.28
C PHE A 29 10.06 -2.82 2.85
N LYS A 30 10.76 -3.86 2.40
CA LYS A 30 12.15 -4.12 2.80
C LYS A 30 13.11 -3.00 2.41
N ARG A 31 12.95 -2.40 1.22
CA ARG A 31 13.79 -1.28 0.74
C ARG A 31 13.57 -0.01 1.56
N HIS A 32 12.34 0.23 2.02
CA HIS A 32 11.98 1.38 2.84
C HIS A 32 12.09 1.14 4.35
N GLY A 33 12.55 -0.03 4.78
CA GLY A 33 12.67 -0.38 6.20
C GLY A 33 11.32 -0.54 6.92
N LEU A 34 10.26 -0.83 6.17
CA LEU A 34 8.92 -1.04 6.70
C LEU A 34 8.66 -2.53 6.97
N ASP A 35 7.92 -2.82 8.03
CA ASP A 35 7.52 -4.18 8.40
C ASP A 35 6.34 -4.69 7.56
N TRP A 36 6.66 -5.52 6.56
CA TRP A 36 5.65 -6.19 5.73
C TRP A 36 4.66 -7.05 6.53
N ASP A 37 5.16 -7.78 7.53
CA ASP A 37 4.30 -8.68 8.28
C ASP A 37 3.39 -7.94 9.27
N ALA A 38 3.87 -6.83 9.87
CA ALA A 38 3.03 -5.90 10.60
C ALA A 38 1.94 -5.32 9.69
N PHE A 39 2.31 -4.81 8.51
CA PHE A 39 1.36 -4.30 7.52
C PHE A 39 0.29 -5.33 7.13
N ARG A 40 0.67 -6.60 6.95
CA ARG A 40 -0.28 -7.67 6.60
C ARG A 40 -1.30 -7.96 7.70
N ARG A 41 -0.91 -7.82 8.97
CA ARG A 41 -1.76 -8.15 10.13
C ARG A 41 -2.65 -7.00 10.58
N GLN A 42 -2.10 -5.80 10.64
CA GLN A 42 -2.75 -4.61 11.23
C GLN A 42 -2.86 -3.43 10.25
N GLY A 43 -2.20 -3.49 9.09
CA GLY A 43 -2.04 -2.34 8.20
C GLY A 43 -0.95 -1.38 8.65
N ILE A 44 -0.84 -0.25 7.96
CA ILE A 44 0.05 0.85 8.31
C ILE A 44 -0.67 2.17 8.12
N GLU A 45 -0.30 3.17 8.89
CA GLU A 45 -0.83 4.52 8.75
C GLU A 45 -0.45 5.10 7.39
N ALA A 46 -1.44 5.73 6.74
CA ALA A 46 -1.23 6.40 5.45
C ALA A 46 -0.11 7.45 5.52
N GLU A 47 -0.01 8.20 6.62
CA GLU A 47 1.04 9.20 6.81
C GLU A 47 2.45 8.59 6.88
N LYS A 48 2.60 7.44 7.55
CA LYS A 48 3.86 6.68 7.54
C LYS A 48 4.23 6.21 6.14
N LEU A 49 3.23 5.77 5.38
CA LEU A 49 3.46 5.33 4.01
C LEU A 49 3.84 6.53 3.13
N ALA A 50 3.07 7.62 3.14
CA ALA A 50 3.35 8.85 2.41
C ALA A 50 4.71 9.46 2.77
N GLY A 51 5.14 9.34 4.04
CA GLY A 51 6.44 9.77 4.52
C GLY A 51 7.63 9.03 3.90
N THR A 52 7.43 7.87 3.27
CA THR A 52 8.51 7.23 2.49
C THR A 52 8.86 7.96 1.20
N GLY A 53 8.00 8.87 0.72
CA GLY A 53 8.23 9.69 -0.48
C GLY A 53 8.20 8.92 -1.80
N ASP A 54 7.77 7.66 -1.79
CA ASP A 54 7.70 6.83 -2.99
C ASP A 54 6.38 7.02 -3.74
N ALA A 55 6.45 6.97 -5.07
CA ALA A 55 5.27 7.08 -5.93
C ALA A 55 4.23 5.99 -5.64
N LEU A 56 4.66 4.76 -5.34
CA LEU A 56 3.76 3.67 -4.94
C LEU A 56 3.06 3.95 -3.62
N ALA A 57 3.79 4.48 -2.64
CA ALA A 57 3.22 4.80 -1.36
C ALA A 57 2.14 5.88 -1.47
N LEU A 58 2.42 6.95 -2.21
CA LEU A 58 1.47 8.03 -2.44
C LEU A 58 0.22 7.54 -3.18
N ALA A 59 0.39 6.76 -4.26
CA ALA A 59 -0.72 6.19 -5.00
C ALA A 59 -1.57 5.23 -4.15
N LEU A 60 -0.93 4.46 -3.25
CA LEU A 60 -1.64 3.55 -2.36
C LEU A 60 -2.43 4.30 -1.28
N VAL A 61 -1.90 5.41 -0.77
CA VAL A 61 -2.61 6.28 0.18
C VAL A 61 -3.82 6.92 -0.49
N ASP A 62 -3.67 7.44 -1.71
CA ASP A 62 -4.79 8.00 -2.49
C ASP A 62 -5.86 6.94 -2.76
N TRP A 63 -5.45 5.77 -3.24
CA TRP A 63 -6.37 4.65 -3.51
C TRP A 63 -7.12 4.22 -2.26
N ALA A 64 -6.41 4.05 -1.15
CA ALA A 64 -7.04 3.69 0.11
C ALA A 64 -8.01 4.78 0.58
N ASN A 65 -7.73 6.07 0.37
CA ASN A 65 -8.70 7.14 0.66
C ASN A 65 -9.97 7.00 -0.18
N LYS A 66 -9.84 6.67 -1.48
CA LYS A 66 -10.98 6.48 -2.37
C LYS A 66 -11.86 5.29 -1.95
N VAL A 67 -11.23 4.15 -1.66
CA VAL A 67 -11.95 2.95 -1.20
C VAL A 67 -12.70 3.22 0.10
N GLU A 68 -12.08 3.90 1.05
CA GLU A 68 -12.71 4.25 2.34
C GLU A 68 -13.79 5.32 2.17
N SER A 69 -13.67 6.20 1.17
CA SER A 69 -14.65 7.24 0.86
C SER A 69 -15.83 6.74 0.01
N GLY A 70 -15.81 5.47 -0.43
CA GLY A 70 -16.96 4.80 -1.04
C GLY A 70 -17.15 5.09 -2.53
N GLU A 71 -16.09 5.02 -3.33
CA GLU A 71 -16.14 5.09 -4.80
C GLU A 71 -15.79 3.76 -5.48
#